data_AF-A0A8X6SLD6-F1
#
_entry.id   AF-A0A8X6SLD6-F1
#
_cell.length_a   1.000
_cell.length_b   1.000
_cell.length_c   1.000
_cell.angle_alpha   90.00
_cell.angle_beta   90.00
_cell.angle_gamma   90.00
#
_symmetry.space_group_name_H-M   'P 1'
#
loop_
_entity.id
_entity.type
_entity.pdbx_description
1 polymer ?
#
loop_
_entity_poly.entity_id
_entity_poly.type
_entity_poly.pdbx_seq_one_letter_code
_entity_poly.pdbx_strand_id
1 'polypeptide(L)'
;MFLSPSNELQKLSNTTYLLDTLLSEDKYDRQIRPGIGGPPIVIRTDIEIRSFGPISESERVYSMDCYFRQTWFDKRLKFFSHKEVLSMDWKFLQKVWIPDTYFLNGKSSYLHKITVPNKFIRLRNDGQLKYSMRLTVKASCPMHLRKYPLDTQACPLEIGSYAYPSQDVLYTWNGNDAVLLSKDVVLSQYDFVNITISNRTHTVKVGGKV
;
A
#
# COMPACT_ATOMS: atom_id res chain seq x y z
N MET A 1 -31.74 11.09 -15.93
CA MET A 1 -31.65 12.45 -15.34
C MET A 1 -30.28 12.99 -15.72
N PHE A 2 -30.16 13.62 -16.89
CA PHE A 2 -28.89 14.17 -17.36
C PHE A 2 -28.75 15.57 -16.77
N LEU A 3 -27.68 15.83 -16.02
CA LEU A 3 -27.40 17.17 -15.51
C LEU A 3 -27.08 18.11 -16.69
N SER A 4 -27.54 19.36 -16.60
CA SER A 4 -27.21 20.42 -17.57
C SER A 4 -25.68 20.53 -17.75
N PRO A 5 -25.17 20.70 -18.99
CA PRO A 5 -23.73 20.85 -19.28
C PRO A 5 -23.05 21.96 -18.46
N SER A 6 -23.78 23.03 -18.13
CA SER A 6 -23.26 24.15 -17.33
C SER A 6 -22.92 23.77 -15.89
N ASN A 7 -23.70 22.87 -15.28
CA ASN A 7 -23.48 22.42 -13.91
C ASN A 7 -22.30 21.44 -13.78
N GLU A 8 -21.97 20.70 -14.83
CA GLU A 8 -20.80 19.81 -14.84
C GLU A 8 -19.50 20.60 -14.96
N LEU A 9 -19.46 21.61 -15.84
CA LEU A 9 -18.33 22.53 -15.98
C LEU A 9 -18.02 23.27 -14.68
N GLN A 10 -19.05 23.74 -13.96
CA GLN A 10 -18.88 24.42 -12.67
C GLN A 10 -18.41 23.48 -11.55
N LYS A 11 -18.85 22.21 -11.55
CA LYS A 11 -18.35 21.19 -10.60
C LYS A 11 -16.89 20.84 -10.87
N LEU A 12 -16.51 20.76 -12.15
CA LEU A 12 -15.13 20.50 -12.56
C LEU A 12 -14.21 21.65 -12.15
N SER A 13 -14.60 22.91 -12.43
CA SER A 13 -13.81 24.09 -12.04
C SER A 13 -13.64 24.17 -10.52
N ASN A 14 -14.69 23.88 -9.74
CA ASN A 14 -14.63 23.85 -8.28
C ASN A 14 -13.70 22.75 -7.76
N THR A 15 -13.66 21.59 -8.41
CA THR A 15 -12.78 20.49 -8.02
C THR A 15 -11.31 20.82 -8.31
N THR A 16 -11.02 21.39 -9.48
CA THR A 16 -9.66 21.83 -9.84
C THR A 16 -9.15 22.89 -8.89
N TYR A 17 -9.95 23.95 -8.66
CA TYR A 17 -9.60 25.03 -7.72
C TYR A 17 -9.36 24.50 -6.30
N LEU A 18 -10.17 23.53 -5.85
CA LEU A 18 -9.99 22.89 -4.55
C LEU A 18 -8.64 22.17 -4.47
N LEU A 19 -8.32 21.34 -5.46
CA LEU A 19 -7.07 20.58 -5.46
C LEU A 19 -5.84 21.49 -5.53
N ASP A 20 -5.90 22.55 -6.33
CA ASP A 20 -4.82 23.55 -6.42
C ASP A 20 -4.64 24.30 -5.09
N THR A 21 -5.73 24.59 -4.38
CA THR A 21 -5.69 25.23 -3.06
C THR A 21 -5.14 24.30 -1.97
N LEU A 22 -5.44 23.00 -2.04
CA LEU A 22 -4.94 22.01 -1.08
C LEU A 22 -3.46 21.70 -1.27
N LEU A 23 -2.98 21.79 -2.50
CA LEU A 23 -1.61 21.45 -2.90
C LEU A 23 -0.76 22.69 -3.21
N SER A 24 -1.19 23.87 -2.75
CA SER A 24 -0.42 25.09 -2.94
C SER A 24 0.92 24.99 -2.19
N GLU A 25 2.00 25.50 -2.78
CA GLU A 25 3.37 25.33 -2.27
C GLU A 25 3.57 25.94 -0.88
N ASP A 26 2.77 26.96 -0.53
CA ASP A 26 2.73 27.59 0.78
C ASP A 26 2.07 26.72 1.87
N LYS A 27 1.26 25.72 1.49
CA LYS A 27 0.49 24.89 2.44
C LYS A 27 0.91 23.43 2.48
N TYR A 28 1.44 22.90 1.38
CA TYR A 28 1.70 21.48 1.25
C TYR A 28 3.11 21.17 0.77
N ASP A 29 3.95 20.70 1.69
CA ASP A 29 5.21 20.07 1.36
C ASP A 29 5.07 18.53 1.41
N ARG A 30 5.23 17.89 0.25
CA ARG A 30 5.18 16.44 0.08
C ARG A 30 6.39 15.70 0.63
N GLN A 31 7.50 16.39 0.90
CA GLN A 31 8.72 15.78 1.45
C GLN A 31 8.57 15.53 2.95
N ILE A 32 7.66 16.26 3.60
CA ILE A 32 7.44 16.20 5.03
C ILE A 32 6.29 15.25 5.35
N ARG A 33 6.55 14.29 6.25
CA ARG A 33 5.51 13.38 6.74
C ARG A 33 4.38 14.15 7.44
N PRO A 34 3.11 13.73 7.30
CA PRO A 34 2.03 14.34 8.04
C PRO A 34 2.26 14.22 9.55
N GLY A 35 2.08 15.32 10.28
CA GLY A 35 2.24 15.36 11.73
C GLY A 35 3.69 15.28 12.22
N ILE A 36 4.65 15.80 11.45
CA ILE A 36 6.06 15.94 11.87
C ILE A 36 6.17 16.57 13.27
N GLY A 37 7.08 16.03 14.10
CA GLY A 37 7.24 16.44 15.50
C GLY A 37 6.13 15.95 16.44
N GLY A 38 5.09 15.31 15.90
CA GLY A 38 4.00 14.69 16.65
C GLY A 38 4.11 13.16 16.68
N PRO A 39 3.03 12.48 17.09
CA PRO A 39 2.99 11.01 17.16
C PRO A 39 3.24 10.36 15.79
N PRO A 40 3.61 9.07 15.77
CA PRO A 40 3.82 8.33 14.53
C PRO A 40 2.55 8.32 13.69
N ILE A 41 2.70 8.49 12.38
CA ILE A 41 1.59 8.29 11.45
C ILE A 41 1.32 6.78 11.32
N VAL A 42 0.05 6.40 11.42
CA VAL A 42 -0.37 5.00 11.26
C VAL A 42 -0.72 4.74 9.80
N ILE A 43 0.03 3.83 9.17
CA ILE A 43 -0.23 3.32 7.83
C ILE A 43 -0.97 1.99 7.97
N ARG A 44 -2.22 1.95 7.54
CA ARG A 44 -3.04 0.73 7.51
C ARG A 44 -2.88 0.03 6.17
N THR A 45 -2.48 -1.23 6.16
CA THR A 45 -2.28 -2.01 4.94
C THR A 45 -3.31 -3.10 4.77
N ASP A 46 -3.75 -3.31 3.53
CA ASP A 46 -4.53 -4.48 3.11
C ASP A 46 -3.99 -5.04 1.79
N ILE A 47 -4.14 -6.35 1.61
CA ILE A 47 -3.66 -7.10 0.45
C ILE A 47 -4.80 -7.96 -0.07
N GLU A 48 -5.07 -7.85 -1.36
CA GLU A 48 -5.91 -8.82 -2.06
C GLU A 48 -5.03 -9.63 -3.03
N ILE A 49 -4.86 -10.90 -2.73
CA ILE A 49 -4.07 -11.84 -3.52
C ILE A 49 -4.90 -12.27 -4.73
N ARG A 50 -4.39 -12.00 -5.94
CA ARG A 50 -5.01 -12.34 -7.22
C ARG A 50 -4.45 -13.63 -7.81
N SER A 51 -3.17 -13.90 -7.56
CA SER A 51 -2.55 -15.19 -7.83
C SER A 51 -1.35 -15.40 -6.92
N PHE A 52 -1.01 -16.65 -6.68
CA PHE A 52 0.17 -17.05 -5.91
C PHE A 52 0.94 -18.10 -6.70
N GLY A 53 2.25 -18.07 -6.61
CA GLY A 53 3.15 -18.86 -7.42
C GLY A 53 3.73 -18.11 -8.63
N PRO A 54 4.75 -18.70 -9.29
CA PRO A 54 5.39 -19.97 -8.95
C PRO A 54 6.13 -19.92 -7.61
N ILE A 55 6.25 -21.08 -6.98
CA ILE A 55 7.06 -21.32 -5.79
C ILE A 55 8.32 -22.08 -6.26
N SER A 56 9.48 -21.70 -5.74
CA SER A 56 10.74 -22.37 -6.04
C SER A 56 11.41 -22.79 -4.74
N GLU A 57 11.52 -24.09 -4.54
CA GLU A 57 12.17 -24.74 -3.41
C GLU A 57 13.68 -24.56 -3.46
N SER A 58 14.25 -24.57 -4.67
CA SER A 58 15.69 -24.39 -4.92
C SER A 58 16.14 -22.96 -4.61
N GLU A 59 15.41 -21.96 -5.12
CA GLU A 59 15.69 -20.54 -4.85
C GLU A 59 15.12 -20.08 -3.50
N ARG A 60 14.24 -20.87 -2.88
CA ARG A 60 13.52 -20.52 -1.64
C ARG A 60 12.76 -19.21 -1.75
N VAL A 61 11.96 -19.11 -2.81
CA VAL A 61 11.19 -17.91 -3.17
C VAL A 61 9.80 -18.29 -3.64
N TYR A 62 8.86 -17.35 -3.51
CA TYR A 62 7.56 -17.43 -4.15
C TYR A 62 7.26 -16.11 -4.86
N SER A 63 6.37 -16.16 -5.85
CA SER A 63 5.81 -14.99 -6.52
C SER A 63 4.33 -14.83 -6.15
N MET A 64 3.84 -13.61 -6.14
CA MET A 64 2.43 -13.29 -5.85
C MET A 64 1.99 -12.06 -6.64
N ASP A 65 0.87 -12.13 -7.34
CA ASP A 65 0.18 -10.95 -7.90
C ASP A 65 -0.89 -10.50 -6.90
N CYS A 66 -0.87 -9.23 -6.51
CA CYS A 66 -1.81 -8.69 -5.55
C CYS A 66 -2.18 -7.24 -5.81
N TYR A 67 -3.34 -6.85 -5.29
CA TYR A 67 -3.63 -5.45 -5.01
C TYR A 67 -3.13 -5.12 -3.61
N PHE A 68 -2.10 -4.28 -3.55
CA PHE A 68 -1.58 -3.73 -2.31
C PHE A 68 -2.20 -2.37 -2.04
N ARG A 69 -2.80 -2.21 -0.86
CA ARG A 69 -3.48 -0.97 -0.47
C ARG A 69 -2.94 -0.44 0.84
N GLN A 70 -2.87 0.89 0.88
CA GLN A 70 -2.37 1.63 2.02
C GLN A 70 -3.35 2.75 2.33
N THR A 71 -3.68 2.90 3.62
CA THR A 71 -4.57 3.94 4.10
C THR A 71 -3.91 4.72 5.23
N TRP A 72 -3.83 6.02 5.08
CA TRP A 72 -3.32 6.94 6.12
C TRP A 72 -4.16 8.21 6.16
N PHE A 73 -3.89 9.07 7.14
CA PHE A 73 -4.56 10.35 7.29
C PHE A 73 -3.56 11.49 7.18
N ASP A 74 -3.85 12.45 6.30
CA ASP A 74 -3.12 13.72 6.19
C ASP A 74 -4.10 14.87 6.43
N LYS A 75 -4.01 15.49 7.62
CA LYS A 75 -4.90 16.59 8.02
C LYS A 75 -4.77 17.81 7.10
N ARG A 76 -3.63 17.98 6.42
CA ARG A 76 -3.38 19.10 5.48
C ARG A 76 -4.25 19.00 4.23
N LEU A 77 -4.72 17.79 3.90
CA LEU A 77 -5.56 17.52 2.73
C LEU A 77 -7.06 17.42 3.07
N LYS A 78 -7.45 17.91 4.25
CA LYS A 78 -8.87 18.05 4.60
C LYS A 78 -9.53 19.11 3.75
N PHE A 79 -10.74 18.83 3.29
CA PHE A 79 -11.53 19.78 2.53
C PHE A 79 -13.02 19.67 2.84
N PHE A 80 -13.74 20.74 2.56
CA PHE A 80 -15.20 20.76 2.61
C PHE A 80 -15.73 20.78 1.18
N SER A 81 -16.49 19.75 0.82
CA SER A 81 -17.14 19.62 -0.48
C SER A 81 -18.37 18.73 -0.35
N HIS A 82 -19.33 18.89 -1.26
CA HIS A 82 -20.47 17.99 -1.38
C HIS A 82 -20.05 16.56 -1.75
N LYS A 83 -18.89 16.39 -2.40
CA LYS A 83 -18.35 15.08 -2.74
C LYS A 83 -17.41 14.61 -1.63
N GLU A 84 -17.79 13.54 -0.94
CA GLU A 84 -17.02 13.02 0.19
C GLU A 84 -15.66 12.42 -0.22
N VAL A 85 -15.57 11.85 -1.43
CA VAL A 85 -14.36 11.15 -1.90
C VAL A 85 -13.99 11.60 -3.31
N LEU A 86 -12.77 12.10 -3.46
CA LEU A 86 -12.13 12.40 -4.74
C LEU A 86 -11.27 11.21 -5.17
N SER A 87 -11.62 10.56 -6.28
CA SER A 87 -10.78 9.53 -6.90
C SER A 87 -9.90 10.20 -7.95
N MET A 88 -8.59 10.04 -7.82
CA MET A 88 -7.60 10.70 -8.66
C MET A 88 -6.68 9.67 -9.31
N ASP A 89 -6.13 10.05 -10.46
CA ASP A 89 -5.18 9.23 -11.18
C ASP A 89 -3.82 9.16 -10.46
N TRP A 90 -2.91 8.40 -11.04
CA TRP A 90 -1.59 8.19 -10.49
C TRP A 90 -0.68 9.43 -10.48
N LYS A 91 -0.95 10.47 -11.27
CA LYS A 91 -0.13 11.69 -11.33
C LYS A 91 -0.28 12.51 -10.05
N PHE A 92 -1.46 12.48 -9.43
CA PHE A 92 -1.68 13.13 -8.14
C PHE A 92 -0.73 12.62 -7.04
N LEU A 93 -0.34 11.34 -7.09
CA LEU A 93 0.63 10.75 -6.16
C LEU A 93 2.00 11.44 -6.18
N GLN A 94 2.34 12.15 -7.25
CA GLN A 94 3.61 12.89 -7.34
C GLN A 94 3.58 14.19 -6.52
N LYS A 95 2.39 14.68 -6.16
CA LYS A 95 2.18 15.94 -5.44
C LYS A 95 1.93 15.75 -3.94
N VAL A 96 1.67 14.52 -3.50
CA VAL A 96 1.37 14.21 -2.10
C VAL A 96 2.46 13.39 -1.45
N TRP A 97 2.61 13.51 -0.13
CA TRP A 97 3.44 12.59 0.64
C TRP A 97 2.87 11.18 0.54
N ILE A 98 3.74 10.21 0.30
CA ILE A 98 3.43 8.79 0.22
C ILE A 98 4.41 8.03 1.12
N PRO A 99 3.93 7.03 1.89
CA PRO A 99 4.82 6.23 2.73
C PRO A 99 5.84 5.48 1.88
N ASP A 100 7.04 5.35 2.39
CA ASP A 100 8.21 4.69 1.78
C ASP A 100 8.20 3.17 2.00
N THR A 101 7.03 2.57 1.76
CA THR A 101 6.79 1.16 2.02
C THR A 101 7.65 0.27 1.15
N TYR A 102 8.29 -0.73 1.78
CA TYR A 102 9.03 -1.75 1.06
C TYR A 102 8.77 -3.15 1.65
N PHE A 103 9.07 -4.16 0.84
CA PHE A 103 9.01 -5.56 1.26
C PHE A 103 10.38 -6.00 1.77
N LEU A 104 10.51 -6.27 3.07
CA LEU A 104 11.78 -6.54 3.75
C LEU A 104 12.45 -7.81 3.21
N ASN A 105 11.66 -8.85 3.00
CA ASN A 105 12.10 -10.11 2.41
C ASN A 105 11.84 -10.20 0.89
N GLY A 106 11.53 -9.06 0.25
CA GLY A 106 11.37 -8.96 -1.19
C GLY A 106 12.69 -9.15 -1.93
N LYS A 107 12.71 -10.02 -2.95
CA LYS A 107 13.84 -10.20 -3.87
C LYS A 107 13.69 -9.33 -5.11
N SER A 108 12.47 -9.23 -5.63
CA SER A 108 12.13 -8.31 -6.71
C SER A 108 10.63 -8.02 -6.69
N SER A 109 10.24 -6.90 -7.28
CA SER A 109 8.83 -6.53 -7.41
C SER A 109 8.58 -5.76 -8.69
N TYR A 110 7.39 -5.93 -9.27
CA TYR A 110 6.96 -5.26 -10.48
C TYR A 110 5.65 -4.53 -10.24
N LEU A 111 5.65 -3.21 -10.46
CA LEU A 111 4.43 -2.42 -10.58
C LEU A 111 3.87 -2.59 -11.99
N HIS A 112 2.63 -3.07 -12.11
CA HIS A 112 1.96 -3.22 -13.40
C HIS A 112 1.68 -1.86 -14.05
N LYS A 113 2.08 -1.70 -15.32
CA LYS A 113 2.07 -0.39 -16.01
C LYS A 113 1.27 -0.33 -17.31
N ILE A 114 0.63 -1.44 -17.72
CA ILE A 114 -0.10 -1.51 -18.99
C ILE A 114 -1.61 -1.42 -18.71
N THR A 115 -2.38 -0.63 -19.48
CA THR A 115 -1.94 0.38 -20.46
C THR A 115 -1.42 1.67 -19.81
N VAL A 116 -1.71 1.86 -18.53
CA VAL A 116 -1.19 2.92 -17.65
C VAL A 116 -0.75 2.32 -16.31
N PRO A 117 0.10 2.99 -15.51
CA PRO A 117 0.40 2.57 -14.14
C PRO A 117 -0.86 2.17 -13.38
N ASN A 118 -0.95 0.90 -12.98
CA ASN A 118 -2.10 0.32 -12.29
C ASN A 118 -2.08 0.74 -10.82
N LYS A 119 -2.26 2.03 -10.59
CA LYS A 119 -2.28 2.63 -9.27
C LYS A 119 -3.19 3.85 -9.27
N PHE A 120 -3.90 4.06 -8.18
CA PHE A 120 -4.79 5.20 -8.00
C PHE A 120 -4.86 5.60 -6.53
N ILE A 121 -5.35 6.80 -6.28
CA ILE A 121 -5.54 7.29 -4.93
C ILE A 121 -6.93 7.88 -4.75
N ARG A 122 -7.52 7.60 -3.59
CA ARG A 122 -8.78 8.19 -3.16
C ARG A 122 -8.50 9.08 -1.95
N LEU A 123 -8.86 10.35 -2.06
CA LEU A 123 -8.81 11.29 -0.96
C LEU A 123 -10.24 11.51 -0.45
N ARG A 124 -10.46 11.25 0.83
CA ARG A 124 -11.71 11.56 1.53
C ARG A 124 -11.62 12.96 2.14
N ASN A 125 -12.76 13.63 2.27
CA ASN A 125 -12.89 15.00 2.81
C ASN A 125 -12.25 15.20 4.20
N ASP A 126 -12.17 14.15 5.02
CA ASP A 126 -11.53 14.14 6.33
C ASP A 126 -10.00 13.97 6.29
N GLY A 127 -9.40 13.97 5.09
CA GLY A 127 -7.96 13.83 4.89
C GLY A 127 -7.48 12.37 4.85
N GLN A 128 -8.39 11.39 4.85
CA GLN A 128 -7.99 10.00 4.61
C GLN A 128 -7.55 9.81 3.15
N LEU A 129 -6.36 9.26 2.97
CA LEU A 129 -5.82 8.83 1.68
C LEU A 129 -5.85 7.32 1.62
N LYS A 130 -6.46 6.76 0.58
CA LYS A 130 -6.39 5.32 0.24
C LYS A 130 -5.69 5.15 -1.09
N TYR A 131 -4.46 4.66 -1.03
CA TYR A 131 -3.60 4.37 -2.18
C TYR A 131 -3.68 2.88 -2.51
N SER A 132 -4.00 2.54 -3.75
CA SER A 132 -4.06 1.16 -4.22
C SER A 132 -3.14 0.99 -5.43
N MET A 133 -2.42 -0.12 -5.48
CA MET A 133 -1.57 -0.49 -6.62
C MET A 133 -1.60 -1.99 -6.88
N ARG A 134 -1.43 -2.40 -8.14
CA ARG A 134 -1.24 -3.81 -8.50
C ARG A 134 0.25 -4.13 -8.57
N LEU A 135 0.69 -5.12 -7.81
CA LEU A 135 2.09 -5.54 -7.71
C LEU A 135 2.21 -7.03 -8.00
N THR A 136 3.27 -7.40 -8.72
CA THR A 136 3.83 -8.75 -8.63
C THR A 136 5.03 -8.70 -7.72
N VAL A 137 4.98 -9.44 -6.62
CA VAL A 137 6.03 -9.48 -5.59
C VAL A 137 6.68 -10.86 -5.59
N LYS A 138 8.01 -10.90 -5.73
CA LYS A 138 8.83 -12.10 -5.52
C LYS A 138 9.53 -11.96 -4.17
N ALA A 139 9.20 -12.81 -3.21
CA ALA A 139 9.72 -12.74 -1.84
C ALA A 139 10.38 -14.06 -1.41
N SER A 140 11.31 -13.94 -0.47
CA SER A 140 12.02 -15.07 0.13
C SER A 140 11.09 -15.86 1.07
N CYS A 141 11.09 -17.17 0.94
CA CYS A 141 10.39 -18.09 1.84
C CYS A 141 11.37 -19.10 2.43
N PRO A 142 11.66 -19.06 3.75
CA PRO A 142 12.60 -19.96 4.40
C PRO A 142 12.01 -21.37 4.56
N MET A 143 12.05 -22.16 3.49
CA MET A 143 11.46 -23.49 3.48
C MET A 143 12.27 -24.52 4.26
N HIS A 144 11.57 -25.45 4.91
CA HIS A 144 12.12 -26.58 5.64
C HIS A 144 11.72 -27.91 4.98
N LEU A 145 12.54 -28.36 4.02
CA LEU A 145 12.22 -29.49 3.12
C LEU A 145 12.58 -30.89 3.68
N ARG A 146 12.63 -31.04 5.01
CA ARG A 146 13.02 -32.33 5.64
C ARG A 146 12.01 -33.44 5.38
N LYS A 147 10.75 -33.09 5.10
CA LYS A 147 9.66 -34.04 4.85
C LYS A 147 9.15 -33.97 3.41
N TYR A 148 9.88 -33.35 2.50
CA TYR A 148 9.46 -33.23 1.10
C TYR A 148 9.10 -34.60 0.50
N PRO A 149 7.98 -34.74 -0.23
CA PRO A 149 6.99 -33.72 -0.60
C PRO A 149 5.81 -33.58 0.40
N LEU A 150 5.86 -34.26 1.55
CA LEU A 150 4.83 -34.29 2.60
C LEU A 150 5.13 -33.30 3.73
N ASP A 151 5.38 -32.04 3.36
CA ASP A 151 5.73 -30.97 4.30
C ASP A 151 4.71 -29.82 4.30
N THR A 152 4.95 -28.84 5.17
CA THR A 152 4.15 -27.61 5.25
C THR A 152 5.14 -26.46 5.37
N GLN A 153 4.94 -25.44 4.53
CA GLN A 153 5.85 -24.30 4.45
C GLN A 153 5.17 -23.02 4.92
N ALA A 154 5.88 -22.23 5.73
CA ALA A 154 5.45 -20.90 6.15
C ALA A 154 6.22 -19.84 5.35
N CYS A 155 5.54 -19.18 4.43
CA CYS A 155 6.13 -18.15 3.57
C CYS A 155 5.62 -16.75 4.00
N PRO A 156 6.39 -16.00 4.81
CA PRO A 156 5.98 -14.67 5.24
C PRO A 156 6.13 -13.65 4.11
N LEU A 157 5.31 -12.60 4.15
CA LEU A 157 5.58 -11.33 3.47
C LEU A 157 5.78 -10.25 4.54
N GLU A 158 6.96 -9.66 4.58
CA GLU A 158 7.30 -8.64 5.58
C GLU A 158 7.23 -7.25 4.96
N ILE A 159 6.46 -6.36 5.57
CA ILE A 159 6.16 -5.01 5.05
C ILE A 159 6.56 -3.98 6.12
N GLY A 160 7.24 -2.91 5.70
CA GLY A 160 7.64 -1.83 6.62
C GLY A 160 8.06 -0.55 5.91
N SER A 161 8.47 0.45 6.70
CA SER A 161 9.12 1.67 6.22
C SER A 161 10.60 1.44 6.00
N TYR A 162 11.13 1.98 4.91
CA TYR A 162 12.56 1.91 4.62
C TYR A 162 13.39 2.88 5.48
N ALA A 163 12.95 4.13 5.62
CA ALA A 163 13.71 5.21 6.24
C ALA A 163 13.14 5.66 7.58
N TYR A 164 11.84 5.56 7.80
CA TYR A 164 11.22 6.07 9.04
C TYR A 164 11.26 5.03 10.16
N PRO A 165 11.73 5.41 11.37
CA PRO A 165 11.62 4.56 12.55
C PRO A 165 10.17 4.45 13.04
N SER A 166 9.92 3.52 13.97
CA SER A 166 8.59 3.32 14.58
C SER A 166 8.04 4.53 15.33
N GLN A 167 8.90 5.50 15.67
CA GLN A 167 8.52 6.78 16.28
C GLN A 167 7.86 7.73 15.27
N ASP A 168 8.13 7.55 13.98
CA ASP A 168 7.61 8.40 12.90
C ASP A 168 6.51 7.72 12.09
N VAL A 169 6.65 6.42 11.80
CA VAL A 169 5.71 5.66 10.98
C VAL A 169 5.45 4.30 11.60
N LEU A 170 4.18 3.96 11.80
CA LEU A 170 3.73 2.67 12.31
C LEU A 170 2.87 1.95 11.27
N TYR A 171 3.26 0.74 10.89
CA TYR A 171 2.45 -0.12 10.02
C TYR A 171 1.52 -1.01 10.83
N THR A 172 0.28 -1.14 10.35
CA THR A 172 -0.74 -2.02 10.95
C THR A 172 -1.60 -2.63 9.86
N TRP A 173 -2.14 -3.82 10.09
CA TRP A 173 -3.15 -4.39 9.21
C TRP A 173 -4.48 -3.64 9.32
N ASN A 174 -5.19 -3.50 8.19
CA ASN A 174 -6.48 -2.84 8.12
C ASN A 174 -7.63 -3.76 8.60
N GLY A 175 -7.60 -4.14 9.89
CA GLY A 175 -8.55 -5.07 10.49
C GLY A 175 -8.12 -6.53 10.38
N ASN A 176 -9.00 -7.44 10.79
CA ASN A 176 -8.71 -8.88 10.85
C ASN A 176 -8.71 -9.54 9.45
N ASP A 177 -9.53 -9.04 8.53
CA ASP A 177 -9.64 -9.55 7.14
C ASP A 177 -8.79 -8.73 6.16
N ALA A 178 -7.65 -8.20 6.64
CA ALA A 178 -6.78 -7.34 5.84
C ALA A 178 -6.06 -8.08 4.71
N VAL A 179 -6.03 -9.42 4.72
CA VAL A 179 -5.48 -10.24 3.64
C VAL A 179 -6.59 -11.11 3.08
N LEU A 180 -6.95 -10.85 1.83
CA LEU A 180 -8.02 -11.56 1.12
C LEU A 180 -7.43 -12.39 -0.02
N LEU A 181 -7.90 -13.62 -0.15
CA LEU A 181 -7.61 -14.47 -1.30
C LEU A 181 -8.75 -14.32 -2.32
N SER A 182 -8.43 -14.06 -3.58
CA SER A 182 -9.46 -14.07 -4.62
C SER A 182 -9.98 -15.49 -4.83
N LYS A 183 -11.25 -15.62 -5.19
CA LYS A 183 -11.93 -16.94 -5.31
C LYS A 183 -11.29 -17.87 -6.35
N ASP A 184 -10.61 -17.27 -7.32
CA ASP A 184 -9.95 -17.89 -8.45
C ASP A 184 -8.49 -18.28 -8.19
N VAL A 185 -7.95 -18.03 -6.99
CA VAL A 185 -6.57 -18.40 -6.67
C VAL A 185 -6.48 -19.91 -6.47
N VAL A 186 -5.73 -20.55 -7.36
CA VAL A 186 -5.36 -21.96 -7.28
C VAL A 186 -3.86 -22.09 -7.46
N LEU A 187 -3.29 -23.11 -6.83
CA LEU A 187 -1.89 -23.47 -6.90
C LEU A 187 -1.79 -24.87 -7.52
N SER A 188 -0.76 -25.12 -8.31
CA SER A 188 -0.60 -26.40 -9.00
C SER A 188 -0.05 -27.52 -8.11
N GLN A 189 0.77 -27.17 -7.13
CA GLN A 189 1.53 -28.13 -6.29
C GLN A 189 1.28 -27.98 -4.79
N TYR A 190 0.69 -26.86 -4.36
CA TYR A 190 0.52 -26.50 -2.96
C TYR A 190 -0.94 -26.13 -2.70
N ASP A 191 -1.34 -26.16 -1.43
CA ASP A 191 -2.63 -25.65 -0.99
C ASP A 191 -2.43 -24.63 0.13
N PHE A 192 -3.30 -23.62 0.18
CA PHE A 192 -3.34 -22.71 1.32
C PHE A 192 -3.96 -23.41 2.53
N VAL A 193 -3.17 -23.65 3.57
CA VAL A 193 -3.66 -24.19 4.85
C VAL A 193 -4.22 -23.08 5.73
N ASN A 194 -3.46 -22.00 5.91
CA ASN A 194 -3.87 -20.83 6.69
C ASN A 194 -3.18 -19.56 6.19
N ILE A 195 -3.78 -18.42 6.51
CA ILE A 195 -3.18 -17.09 6.33
C ILE A 195 -3.25 -16.40 7.68
N THR A 196 -2.09 -16.03 8.23
CA THR A 196 -2.00 -15.34 9.52
C THR A 196 -1.35 -13.98 9.34
N ILE A 197 -1.89 -12.98 10.04
CA ILE A 197 -1.35 -11.62 10.07
C ILE A 197 -0.81 -11.30 11.46
N SER A 198 0.30 -10.58 11.53
CA SER A 198 0.85 -10.09 12.79
C SER A 198 1.55 -8.75 12.59
N ASN A 199 1.60 -7.92 13.64
CA ASN A 199 2.40 -6.71 13.69
C ASN A 199 3.70 -7.00 14.45
N ARG A 200 4.83 -6.53 13.94
CA ARG A 200 6.15 -6.71 14.58
C ARG A 200 6.94 -5.40 14.53
N THR A 201 7.74 -5.16 15.56
CA THR A 201 8.70 -4.05 15.60
C THR A 201 10.10 -4.63 15.53
N HIS A 202 10.84 -4.31 14.48
CA HIS A 202 12.23 -4.73 14.32
C HIS A 202 13.16 -3.65 14.89
N THR A 203 14.01 -4.02 15.84
CA THR A 203 15.08 -3.16 16.34
C THR A 203 16.36 -3.43 15.54
N VAL A 204 16.72 -2.49 14.67
CA VAL A 204 18.01 -2.54 13.97
C VAL A 204 19.05 -1.82 14.84
N LYS A 205 20.05 -2.56 15.33
CA LYS A 205 21.23 -1.92 15.92
C LYS A 205 22.02 -1.28 14.80
N VAL A 206 21.93 0.04 14.64
CA VAL A 206 22.84 0.79 13.77
C VAL A 206 24.22 0.65 14.39
N GLY A 207 25.11 -0.08 13.73
CA GLY A 207 26.48 -0.27 14.20
C GLY A 207 27.16 1.09 14.35
N GLY A 208 27.41 1.50 15.59
CA GLY A 208 28.24 2.66 15.88
C GLY A 208 29.65 2.39 15.37
N LYS A 209 30.13 3.21 14.45
CA LYS A 209 31.57 3.35 14.23
C LYS A 209 32.14 4.05 15.46
N VAL A 210 33.04 3.37 16.16
CA VAL A 210 34.04 3.97 17.07
C VAL A 210 34.95 4.87 16.23
#